data_AF-A0A915DKZ0-F1
#
_entry.id   AF-A0A915DKZ0-F1
#
_cell.length_a   1.000
_cell.length_b   1.000
_cell.length_c   1.000
_cell.angle_alpha   90.00
_cell.angle_beta   90.00
_cell.angle_gamma   90.00
#
_symmetry.space_group_name_H-M   'P 1'
#
loop_
_entity.id
_entity.type
_entity.pdbx_description
1 polymer ?
#
loop_
_entity_poly.entity_id
_entity_poly.type
_entity_poly.pdbx_seq_one_letter_code
_entity_poly.pdbx_strand_id
1 'polypeptide(L)'
;MALENYGKYSFASHIEYECVIRAVHVFIYHRLYIEAESFVRDRMGKFLDDKFVVFDNIMKAQICLSCASVYNSIGFRRKHAFFLRLSVLFRLNVADDETRTGAKDYQLIYPILYKSLRGYGIGVNDEFNETSSSSLKLMLLP
;
A
#
# COMPACT_ATOMS: atom_id res chain seq x y z
N MET A 1 6.28 -32.36 2.45
CA MET A 1 7.15 -31.18 2.65
C MET A 1 7.30 -30.33 1.38
N ALA A 2 6.18 -29.92 0.77
CA ALA A 2 6.18 -28.91 -0.31
C ALA A 2 5.69 -27.56 0.22
N LEU A 3 4.55 -27.54 0.92
CA LEU A 3 4.01 -26.33 1.57
C LEU A 3 4.98 -25.67 2.56
N GLU A 4 5.68 -26.45 3.39
CA GLU A 4 6.65 -25.95 4.37
C GLU A 4 7.91 -25.33 3.73
N ASN A 5 8.23 -25.72 2.50
CA ASN A 5 9.34 -25.14 1.74
C ASN A 5 8.90 -23.89 0.95
N TYR A 6 7.63 -23.81 0.51
CA TYR A 6 7.10 -22.61 -0.15
C TYR A 6 7.20 -21.35 0.71
N GLY A 7 6.98 -21.46 2.03
CA GLY A 7 7.12 -20.33 2.96
C GLY A 7 8.53 -19.74 3.08
N LYS A 8 9.57 -20.46 2.60
CA LYS A 8 10.97 -19.99 2.61
C LYS A 8 11.35 -19.20 1.35
N TYR A 9 10.55 -19.31 0.28
CA TYR A 9 10.89 -18.67 -1.00
C TYR A 9 10.10 -17.39 -1.18
N SER A 10 10.82 -16.27 -1.28
CA SER A 10 10.26 -14.95 -1.58
C SER A 10 9.32 -14.96 -2.78
N PHE A 11 9.62 -15.77 -3.79
CA PHE A 11 8.79 -15.95 -4.98
C PHE A 11 7.36 -16.43 -4.68
N ALA A 12 7.20 -17.38 -3.76
CA ALA A 12 5.88 -17.92 -3.41
C ALA A 12 4.98 -16.85 -2.78
N SER A 13 5.58 -16.04 -1.91
CA SER A 13 4.90 -14.94 -1.24
C SER A 13 4.48 -13.85 -2.23
N HIS A 14 5.32 -13.57 -3.24
CA HIS A 14 4.98 -12.64 -4.32
C HIS A 14 3.80 -13.14 -5.15
N ILE A 15 3.81 -14.41 -5.58
CA ILE A 15 2.68 -15.00 -6.30
C ILE A 15 1.41 -14.90 -5.48
N GLU A 16 1.49 -15.27 -4.19
CA GLU A 16 0.33 -15.24 -3.33
C GLU A 16 -0.24 -13.82 -3.19
N TYR A 17 0.61 -12.82 -2.98
CA TYR A 17 0.21 -11.42 -2.95
C TYR A 17 -0.49 -11.00 -4.26
N GLU A 18 0.09 -11.33 -5.42
CA GLU A 18 -0.54 -11.04 -6.71
C GLU A 18 -1.91 -11.70 -6.86
N CYS A 19 -2.04 -12.96 -6.46
CA CYS A 19 -3.31 -13.68 -6.50
C CYS A 19 -4.37 -13.00 -5.62
N VAL A 20 -3.99 -12.55 -4.43
CA VAL A 20 -4.90 -11.81 -3.54
C VAL A 20 -5.36 -10.51 -4.21
N ILE A 21 -4.45 -9.70 -4.76
CA ILE A 21 -4.82 -8.45 -5.44
C ILE A 21 -5.72 -8.70 -6.66
N ARG A 22 -5.44 -9.72 -7.46
CA ARG A 22 -6.31 -10.10 -8.59
C ARG A 22 -7.70 -10.49 -8.13
N ALA A 23 -7.83 -11.27 -7.06
CA ALA A 23 -9.13 -11.62 -6.48
C ALA A 23 -9.90 -10.39 -6.01
N VAL A 24 -9.22 -9.41 -5.38
CA VAL A 24 -9.83 -8.13 -4.99
C VAL A 24 -10.40 -7.39 -6.20
N HIS A 25 -9.66 -7.33 -7.31
CA HIS A 25 -10.17 -6.70 -8.53
C HIS A 25 -11.41 -7.40 -9.10
N VAL A 26 -11.53 -8.72 -8.94
CA VAL A 26 -12.75 -9.46 -9.33
C VAL A 26 -13.94 -9.03 -8.47
N PHE A 27 -13.78 -8.91 -7.15
CA PHE A 27 -14.86 -8.39 -6.28
C PHE A 27 -15.28 -6.96 -6.70
N ILE A 28 -14.31 -6.09 -6.96
CA ILE A 28 -14.57 -4.70 -7.39
C ILE A 28 -15.29 -4.67 -8.74
N TYR A 29 -14.89 -5.52 -9.69
CA TYR A 29 -15.53 -5.64 -10.99
C TYR A 29 -17.01 -6.02 -10.86
N HIS A 30 -17.33 -6.94 -9.96
CA HIS A 30 -18.70 -7.34 -9.63
C HIS A 30 -19.43 -6.40 -8.66
N ARG A 31 -18.81 -5.27 -8.28
CA ARG A 31 -19.35 -4.27 -7.34
C ARG A 31 -19.63 -4.81 -5.93
N LEU A 32 -18.96 -5.90 -5.55
CA LEU A 32 -19.04 -6.52 -4.22
C LEU A 32 -18.07 -5.81 -3.26
N TYR A 33 -18.34 -4.55 -2.94
CA TYR A 33 -17.40 -3.67 -2.24
C TYR A 33 -17.20 -4.03 -0.76
N ILE A 34 -18.23 -4.55 -0.09
CA ILE A 34 -18.14 -4.95 1.32
C ILE A 34 -17.32 -6.23 1.44
N GLU A 35 -17.54 -7.16 0.53
CA GLU A 35 -16.79 -8.41 0.42
C GLU A 35 -15.34 -8.14 0.05
N ALA A 36 -15.09 -7.22 -0.90
CA ALA A 36 -13.74 -6.76 -1.23
C ALA A 36 -13.04 -6.19 0.00
N GLU A 37 -13.71 -5.33 0.77
CA GLU A 37 -13.18 -4.75 2.00
C GLU A 37 -12.78 -5.84 3.00
N SER A 38 -13.68 -6.79 3.29
CA SER A 38 -13.40 -7.88 4.23
C SER A 38 -12.24 -8.74 3.75
N PHE A 39 -12.23 -9.11 2.47
CA PHE A 39 -11.19 -9.96 1.90
C PHE A 39 -9.81 -9.29 1.98
N VAL A 40 -9.70 -8.00 1.66
CA VAL A 40 -8.45 -7.24 1.81
C VAL A 40 -8.00 -7.22 3.26
N ARG A 41 -8.90 -6.90 4.19
CA ARG A 41 -8.58 -6.84 5.63
C ARG A 41 -8.04 -8.18 6.15
N ASP A 42 -8.68 -9.29 5.77
CA ASP A 42 -8.35 -10.61 6.30
C ASP A 42 -7.07 -11.17 5.68
N ARG A 43 -6.75 -10.81 4.42
CA ARG A 43 -5.59 -11.37 3.70
C ARG A 43 -4.35 -10.50 3.73
N MET A 44 -4.47 -9.18 3.80
CA MET A 44 -3.31 -8.29 3.71
C MET A 44 -2.52 -8.18 5.01
N GLY A 45 -3.15 -8.40 6.16
CA GLY A 45 -2.50 -8.26 7.47
C GLY A 45 -1.22 -9.08 7.60
N LYS A 46 -1.19 -10.30 7.05
CA LYS A 46 -0.03 -11.19 7.15
C LYS A 46 1.23 -10.65 6.45
N PHE A 47 1.07 -9.93 5.34
CA PHE A 47 2.21 -9.40 4.57
C PHE A 47 2.82 -8.18 5.25
N LEU A 48 2.06 -7.54 6.15
CA LEU A 48 2.45 -6.34 6.89
C LEU A 48 2.88 -6.67 8.33
N ASP A 49 2.75 -7.92 8.78
CA ASP A 49 3.21 -8.36 10.10
C ASP A 49 4.74 -8.20 10.21
N ASP A 50 5.23 -7.77 11.37
CA ASP A 50 6.67 -7.65 11.67
C ASP A 50 7.35 -9.01 11.64
N LYS A 51 6.62 -10.08 11.97
CA LYS A 51 7.11 -11.46 11.88
C LYS A 51 7.31 -11.92 10.43
N PHE A 52 6.68 -11.23 9.48
CA PHE A 52 6.82 -11.52 8.05
C PHE A 52 8.06 -10.81 7.49
N VAL A 53 9.18 -11.52 7.53
CA VAL A 53 10.51 -11.02 7.13
C VAL A 53 10.84 -11.23 5.64
N VAL A 54 9.94 -11.87 4.89
CA VAL A 54 10.17 -12.18 3.46
C VAL A 54 10.09 -10.92 2.59
N PHE A 55 9.25 -9.96 2.96
CA PHE A 55 9.15 -8.66 2.31
C PHE A 55 9.88 -7.60 3.12
N ASP A 56 10.73 -6.84 2.45
CA ASP A 56 11.38 -5.68 3.03
C ASP A 56 10.39 -4.52 3.24
N ASN A 57 10.87 -3.48 3.93
CA ASN A 57 10.05 -2.30 4.20
C ASN A 57 9.60 -1.59 2.91
N ILE A 58 10.41 -1.64 1.85
CA ILE A 58 10.06 -1.03 0.56
C ILE A 58 8.88 -1.75 -0.09
N MET A 59 8.89 -3.09 -0.10
CA MET A 59 7.78 -3.90 -0.59
C MET A 59 6.54 -3.74 0.29
N LYS A 60 6.67 -3.73 1.62
CA LYS A 60 5.54 -3.45 2.53
C LYS A 60 4.93 -2.07 2.27
N ALA A 61 5.74 -1.07 1.97
CA ALA A 61 5.27 0.26 1.57
C ALA A 61 4.46 0.20 0.26
N GLN A 62 4.94 -0.53 -0.75
CA GLN A 62 4.22 -0.73 -2.02
C GLN A 62 2.89 -1.45 -1.82
N ILE A 63 2.86 -2.51 -1.02
CA ILE A 63 1.63 -3.23 -0.65
C ILE A 63 0.62 -2.27 -0.01
N CYS A 64 1.07 -1.39 0.89
CA CYS A 64 0.22 -0.37 1.49
C CYS A 64 -0.33 0.62 0.45
N LEU A 65 0.46 1.04 -0.54
CA LEU A 65 -0.02 1.89 -1.63
C LEU A 65 -1.07 1.18 -2.50
N SER A 66 -0.88 -0.11 -2.79
CA SER A 66 -1.87 -0.92 -3.50
C SER A 66 -3.17 -1.04 -2.71
N CYS A 67 -3.10 -1.29 -1.39
CA CYS A 67 -4.27 -1.29 -0.51
C CYS A 67 -4.96 0.08 -0.49
N ALA A 68 -4.19 1.18 -0.44
CA ALA A 68 -4.74 2.52 -0.49
C ALA A 68 -5.50 2.77 -1.81
N SER A 69 -4.96 2.32 -2.94
CA SER A 69 -5.62 2.42 -4.26
C SER A 69 -6.95 1.66 -4.29
N VAL A 70 -6.96 0.44 -3.78
CA VAL A 70 -8.17 -0.38 -3.61
C VAL A 70 -9.20 0.35 -2.75
N TYR A 71 -8.84 0.80 -1.56
CA TYR A 71 -9.80 1.49 -0.68
C TYR A 71 -10.32 2.81 -1.25
N ASN A 72 -9.53 3.49 -2.09
CA ASN A 72 -9.99 4.66 -2.82
C ASN A 72 -11.06 4.31 -3.86
N SER A 73 -10.86 3.23 -4.63
CA SER A 73 -11.79 2.81 -5.68
C SER A 73 -13.12 2.30 -5.13
N ILE A 74 -13.13 1.70 -3.93
CA ILE A 74 -14.36 1.25 -3.25
C ILE A 74 -14.97 2.29 -2.29
N GLY A 75 -14.40 3.50 -2.21
CA GLY A 75 -15.00 4.62 -1.45
C GLY A 75 -14.68 4.69 0.05
N PHE A 76 -13.83 3.81 0.58
CA PHE A 76 -13.43 3.79 1.99
C PHE A 76 -12.32 4.81 2.30
N ARG A 77 -12.68 6.10 2.32
CA ARG A 77 -11.72 7.24 2.42
C ARG A 77 -10.80 7.19 3.65
N ARG A 78 -11.30 6.80 4.82
CA ARG A 78 -10.48 6.68 6.05
C ARG A 78 -9.44 5.58 5.94
N LYS A 79 -9.80 4.42 5.38
CA LYS A 79 -8.86 3.30 5.17
C LYS A 79 -7.85 3.64 4.09
N HIS A 80 -8.29 4.28 3.00
CA HIS A 80 -7.38 4.84 2.00
C HIS A 80 -6.30 5.72 2.64
N ALA A 81 -6.70 6.72 3.43
CA ALA A 81 -5.76 7.62 4.10
C ALA A 81 -4.87 6.93 5.13
N PHE A 82 -5.41 5.95 5.86
CA PHE A 82 -4.63 5.11 6.77
C PHE A 82 -3.51 4.38 6.02
N PHE A 83 -3.81 3.69 4.94
CA PHE A 83 -2.82 2.93 4.17
C PHE A 83 -1.81 3.83 3.44
N LEU A 84 -2.20 5.04 3.00
CA LEU A 84 -1.23 6.02 2.51
C LEU A 84 -0.19 6.37 3.59
N ARG A 85 -0.64 6.67 4.82
CA ARG A 85 0.28 6.98 5.92
C ARG A 85 1.12 5.78 6.35
N LEU A 86 0.54 4.58 6.35
CA LEU A 86 1.27 3.35 6.66
C LEU A 86 2.36 3.06 5.62
N SER A 87 2.08 3.33 4.34
CA SER A 87 3.10 3.19 3.28
C SER A 87 4.30 4.11 3.52
N VAL A 88 4.04 5.34 3.96
CA VAL A 88 5.07 6.31 4.32
C VAL A 88 5.88 5.84 5.52
N LEU A 89 5.21 5.28 6.54
CA LEU A 89 5.88 4.74 7.72
C LEU A 89 6.89 3.65 7.33
N PHE A 90 6.48 2.67 6.51
CA PHE A 90 7.39 1.64 6.03
C PHE A 90 8.51 2.22 5.17
N ARG A 91 8.22 3.17 4.28
CA ARG A 91 9.24 3.81 3.42
C ARG A 91 10.30 4.58 4.23
N LEU A 92 9.90 5.21 5.34
CA LEU A 92 10.80 5.94 6.24
C LEU A 92 11.44 5.06 7.32
N ASN A 93 11.01 3.80 7.43
CA ASN A 93 11.56 2.82 8.34
C ASN A 93 12.91 2.34 7.78
N VAL A 94 13.93 3.14 8.05
CA VAL A 94 15.33 2.91 7.72
C VAL A 94 15.98 2.28 8.95
N ALA A 95 16.76 1.21 8.76
CA ALA A 95 17.51 0.58 9.85
C ALA A 95 18.50 1.58 10.47
N ASP A 96 18.83 1.40 11.75
CA ASP A 96 19.61 2.38 12.54
C ASP A 96 20.98 2.75 11.92
N ASP A 97 21.51 1.90 11.02
CA ASP A 97 22.82 2.08 10.37
C ASP A 97 22.79 2.81 9.02
N GLU A 98 21.61 3.10 8.46
CA GLU A 98 21.47 3.75 7.15
C GLU A 98 21.21 5.26 7.27
N THR A 99 22.02 6.07 6.57
CA THR A 99 21.83 7.53 6.54
C THR A 99 20.70 7.89 5.59
N ARG A 100 19.63 8.47 6.15
CA ARG A 100 18.51 9.01 5.38
C ARG A 100 19.02 10.04 4.37
N THR A 101 18.72 9.85 3.09
CA THR A 101 19.02 10.87 2.07
C THR A 101 17.91 11.92 2.10
N GLY A 102 17.84 12.68 3.20
CA GLY A 102 16.63 13.41 3.64
C GLY A 102 15.93 14.24 2.55
N ALA A 103 16.68 14.95 1.70
CA ALA A 103 16.07 15.81 0.69
C ALA A 103 15.20 15.07 -0.35
N LYS A 104 15.57 13.86 -0.77
CA LYS A 104 14.84 13.11 -1.80
C LYS A 104 13.65 12.34 -1.23
N ASP A 105 13.81 11.75 -0.05
CA ASP A 105 12.76 10.94 0.56
C ASP A 105 11.55 11.79 0.97
N TYR A 106 11.80 12.97 1.56
CA TYR A 106 10.72 13.89 1.93
C TYR A 106 9.93 14.38 0.71
N GLN A 107 10.60 14.69 -0.41
CA GLN A 107 9.94 15.14 -1.64
C GLN A 107 8.94 14.09 -2.19
N LEU A 108 9.25 12.81 -2.06
CA LEU A 108 8.37 11.72 -2.50
C LEU A 108 7.18 11.51 -1.55
N ILE A 109 7.39 11.73 -0.26
CA ILE A 109 6.44 11.36 0.80
C ILE A 109 5.43 12.45 1.11
N TYR A 110 5.84 13.72 1.09
CA TYR A 110 4.95 14.85 1.41
C TYR A 110 3.66 14.85 0.58
N PRO A 111 3.70 14.62 -0.75
CA PRO A 111 2.48 14.52 -1.55
C PRO A 111 1.52 13.41 -1.10
N ILE A 112 2.07 12.27 -0.65
CA ILE A 112 1.30 11.13 -0.15
C ILE A 112 0.62 11.49 1.17
N LEU A 113 1.36 12.11 2.10
CA LEU A 113 0.82 12.57 3.38
C LEU A 113 -0.24 13.65 3.18
N TYR A 114 -0.01 14.60 2.28
CA TYR A 114 -0.95 15.65 1.95
C TYR A 114 -2.27 15.09 1.43
N LYS A 115 -2.22 14.14 0.48
CA LYS A 115 -3.41 13.42 -0.01
C LYS A 115 -4.18 12.69 1.09
N SER A 116 -3.48 12.13 2.07
CA SER A 116 -4.11 11.42 3.19
C SER A 116 -5.01 12.32 4.06
N LEU A 117 -4.75 13.63 4.10
CA LEU A 117 -5.51 14.59 4.94
C LEU A 117 -7.01 14.59 4.61
N ARG A 118 -7.36 14.42 3.33
CA ARG A 118 -8.76 14.37 2.87
C ARG A 118 -9.55 13.24 3.53
N GLY A 119 -8.92 12.10 3.81
CA GLY A 119 -9.57 10.97 4.49
C GLY A 119 -9.90 11.25 5.96
N TYR A 120 -9.27 12.26 6.57
CA TYR A 120 -9.50 12.70 7.95
C TYR A 120 -10.38 13.95 8.05
N GLY A 121 -11.00 14.40 6.95
CA GLY A 121 -11.90 15.56 6.95
C GLY A 121 -11.20 16.91 6.97
N ILE A 122 -9.89 16.93 6.73
CA ILE A 122 -9.12 18.18 6.57
C ILE A 122 -9.31 18.63 5.12
N GLY A 123 -9.81 19.85 4.92
CA GLY A 123 -9.95 20.47 3.61
C GLY A 123 -8.58 20.66 2.97
N VAL A 124 -8.41 20.10 1.77
CA VAL A 124 -7.18 20.18 0.98
C VAL A 124 -7.53 21.00 -0.25
N ASN A 125 -6.79 22.08 -0.53
CA ASN A 125 -7.03 22.88 -1.73
C ASN A 125 -6.74 22.04 -2.98
N ASP A 126 -7.68 21.95 -3.91
CA ASP A 126 -7.64 21.03 -5.05
C ASP A 126 -6.53 21.35 -6.09
N GLU A 127 -5.91 22.52 -6.01
CA GLU A 127 -4.83 22.96 -6.93
C GLU A 127 -3.56 22.07 -6.88
N PHE A 128 -3.33 21.33 -5.79
CA PHE A 128 -2.18 20.43 -5.65
C PHE A 128 -2.42 18.98 -6.13
N ASN A 129 -3.66 18.62 -6.50
CA ASN A 129 -4.02 17.23 -6.81
C ASN A 129 -3.57 16.75 -8.20
N GLU A 130 -3.46 17.65 -9.19
CA GLU A 130 -3.18 17.27 -10.59
C GLU A 130 -1.74 16.82 -10.80
N THR A 131 -0.76 17.47 -10.18
CA THR A 131 0.66 17.12 -10.28
C THR A 131 1.01 15.81 -9.58
N SER A 132 0.36 15.55 -8.45
CA SER A 132 0.66 14.38 -7.61
C SER A 132 0.04 13.07 -8.11
N SER A 133 -1.00 13.14 -8.96
CA SER A 133 -1.67 11.95 -9.52
C SER A 133 -0.83 11.32 -10.65
N SER A 134 -0.10 12.16 -11.39
CA SER A 134 0.82 11.75 -12.45
C SER A 134 2.03 10.96 -11.92
N SER A 135 2.59 11.35 -10.77
CA SER A 135 3.72 10.64 -10.14
C SER A 135 3.35 9.27 -9.56
N LEU A 136 2.13 9.10 -9.04
CA LEU A 136 1.68 7.79 -8.54
C LEU A 136 1.39 6.80 -9.67
N LYS A 137 0.92 7.28 -10.83
CA LYS A 137 0.77 6.43 -12.03
C LYS A 137 2.12 5.91 -12.54
N LEU A 138 3.19 6.71 -12.44
CA LEU A 138 4.55 6.27 -12.80
C LEU A 138 5.13 5.23 -11.85
N MET A 139 4.71 5.19 -10.58
CA MET A 139 5.19 4.21 -9.59
C MET A 139 4.39 2.90 -9.57
N LEU A 140 3.26 2.83 -10.29
CA LEU A 140 2.33 1.69 -10.30
C LEU A 140 2.26 0.96 -11.65
N LEU A 141 3.15 1.30 -12.59
CA LEU A 141 3.35 0.52 -13.81
C LEU A 141 4.48 -0.52 -13.57
N PRO A 142 4.33 -1.75 -14.08
CA PRO A 142 5.32 -2.81 -13.93
C PRO A 142 6.65 -2.48 -14.61
#